data_AF-A0A1X1MZY0-F1
#
_entry.id   AF-A0A1X1MZY0-F1
#
_cell.length_a   1.000
_cell.length_b   1.000
_cell.length_c   1.000
_cell.angle_alpha   90.00
_cell.angle_beta   90.00
_cell.angle_gamma   90.00
#
_symmetry.space_group_name_H-M   'P 1'
#
loop_
_entity.id
_entity.type
_entity.pdbx_description
1 polymer ?
#
loop_
_entity_poly.entity_id
_entity_poly.type
_entity_poly.pdbx_seq_one_letter_code
_entity_poly.pdbx_strand_id
1 'polypeptide(L)'
;MSIQIAFLLVFIAGGLSVWILMRMSNRVEKDRMAVIKHKISAMNGKVKRIDQIDRTHCPFSSEYQDPDLTYKFYKVSYDKHNQSKVCWVTLLMSQRSYGPSSAIQTDWVWRDLA
;
A
#
# COMPACT_ATOMS: atom_id res chain seq x y z
N MET A 1 8.49 42.84 14.06
CA MET A 1 9.08 42.27 12.81
C MET A 1 9.65 40.87 12.98
N SER A 2 10.45 40.56 14.02
CA SER A 2 11.06 39.22 14.20
C SER A 2 10.04 38.06 14.34
N ILE A 3 8.96 38.28 15.09
CA ILE A 3 7.91 37.27 15.32
C ILE A 3 7.14 36.93 14.04
N GLN A 4 6.86 37.91 13.19
CA GLN A 4 6.17 37.68 11.90
C GLN A 4 7.03 36.86 10.94
N ILE A 5 8.35 37.08 10.93
CA ILE A 5 9.31 36.29 10.15
C ILE A 5 9.39 34.85 10.70
N ALA A 6 9.37 34.68 12.02
CA ALA A 6 9.34 33.35 12.64
C ALA A 6 8.07 32.56 12.26
N PHE A 7 6.89 33.19 12.28
CA PHE A 7 5.64 32.56 11.84
C PHE A 7 5.65 32.18 10.36
N LEU A 8 6.21 33.05 9.50
CA LEU A 8 6.36 32.77 8.07
C LEU A 8 7.26 31.54 7.83
N LEU A 9 8.39 31.45 8.53
CA LEU A 9 9.32 30.33 8.43
C LEU A 9 8.69 29.01 8.90
N VAL A 10 7.94 29.04 10.01
CA VAL A 10 7.20 27.86 10.51
C VAL A 10 6.13 27.42 9.51
N PHE A 11 5.43 28.37 8.89
CA PHE A 11 4.41 28.05 7.87
C PHE A 11 5.03 27.41 6.63
N ILE A 12 6.15 27.94 6.12
CA ILE A 12 6.88 27.38 4.97
C ILE A 12 7.44 25.99 5.31
N ALA A 13 8.07 25.83 6.48
CA ALA A 13 8.59 24.54 6.93
C ALA A 13 7.47 23.51 7.10
N GLY A 14 6.33 23.92 7.67
CA GLY A 14 5.13 23.09 7.78
C GLY A 14 4.61 22.65 6.42
N GLY A 15 4.45 23.57 5.46
CA GLY A 15 4.01 23.27 4.11
C GLY A 15 4.95 22.29 3.37
N LEU A 16 6.26 22.51 3.46
CA LEU A 16 7.27 21.63 2.88
C LEU A 16 7.24 20.23 3.49
N SER A 17 7.05 20.12 4.82
CA SER A 17 6.97 18.83 5.51
C SER A 17 5.76 18.00 5.04
N VAL A 18 4.58 18.62 4.94
CA VAL A 18 3.36 17.95 4.44
C VAL A 18 3.54 17.51 2.99
N TRP A 19 4.14 18.36 2.16
CA TRP A 19 4.40 18.04 0.76
C TRP A 19 5.34 16.84 0.60
N ILE A 20 6.42 16.78 1.40
CA ILE A 20 7.34 15.64 1.41
C ILE A 20 6.61 14.36 1.84
N LEU A 21 5.79 14.42 2.90
CA LEU A 21 5.01 13.28 3.37
C LEU A 21 4.02 12.77 2.30
N MET A 22 3.29 13.66 1.64
CA MET A 22 2.41 13.31 0.52
C MET A 22 3.19 12.65 -0.62
N ARG A 23 4.35 13.20 -0.98
CA ARG A 23 5.20 12.64 -2.05
C ARG A 23 5.71 11.25 -1.69
N MET A 24 6.13 11.02 -0.45
CA MET A 24 6.54 9.70 0.03
C MET A 24 5.37 8.72 0.02
N SER A 25 4.19 9.12 0.49
CA SER A 25 2.98 8.28 0.47
C SER A 25 2.65 7.81 -0.95
N ASN A 26 2.64 8.72 -1.92
CA ASN A 26 2.37 8.39 -3.31
C ASN A 26 3.44 7.46 -3.91
N ARG A 27 4.71 7.62 -3.50
CA ARG A 27 5.79 6.73 -3.94
C ARG A 27 5.57 5.31 -3.41
N VAL A 28 5.28 5.17 -2.11
CA VAL A 28 5.00 3.87 -1.47
C VAL A 28 3.78 3.19 -2.09
N GLU A 29 2.74 3.95 -2.46
CA GLU A 29 1.60 3.40 -3.20
C GLU A 29 1.99 2.86 -4.58
N LYS A 30 2.76 3.63 -5.36
CA LYS A 30 3.24 3.20 -6.67
C LYS A 30 4.10 1.95 -6.58
N ASP A 31 4.98 1.87 -5.59
CA ASP A 31 5.86 0.71 -5.38
C ASP A 31 5.03 -0.54 -5.05
N ARG A 32 4.01 -0.42 -4.18
CA ARG A 32 3.06 -1.52 -3.90
C ARG A 32 2.32 -1.98 -5.15
N MET A 33 1.79 -1.05 -5.95
CA MET A 33 1.14 -1.39 -7.21
C MET A 33 2.08 -2.05 -8.22
N ALA A 34 3.35 -1.62 -8.26
CA ALA A 34 4.36 -2.19 -9.15
C ALA A 34 4.65 -3.65 -8.81
N VAL A 35 4.78 -4.00 -7.52
CA VAL A 35 4.91 -5.39 -7.05
C VAL A 35 3.73 -6.23 -7.52
N ILE A 36 2.51 -5.70 -7.37
CA ILE A 36 1.31 -6.43 -7.79
C ILE A 36 1.30 -6.67 -9.30
N LYS A 37 1.56 -5.63 -10.08
CA LYS A 37 1.64 -5.71 -11.56
C LYS A 37 2.71 -6.70 -12.01
N HIS A 38 3.88 -6.68 -11.38
CA HIS A 38 4.97 -7.60 -11.69
C HIS A 38 4.56 -9.06 -11.45
N LYS A 39 3.92 -9.36 -10.32
CA LYS A 39 3.45 -10.72 -10.04
C LYS A 39 2.42 -11.21 -11.05
N ILE A 40 1.42 -10.38 -11.39
CA ILE A 40 0.40 -10.73 -12.39
C ILE A 40 1.04 -10.93 -13.78
N SER A 41 1.96 -10.04 -14.17
CA SER A 41 2.70 -10.16 -15.42
C SER A 41 3.53 -11.44 -15.50
N ALA A 42 4.19 -11.84 -14.40
CA ALA A 42 4.95 -13.08 -14.32
C ALA A 42 4.07 -14.35 -14.48
N MET A 43 2.76 -14.23 -14.29
CA MET A 43 1.79 -15.30 -14.52
C MET A 43 1.13 -15.25 -15.90
N ASN A 44 1.70 -14.48 -16.84
CA ASN A 44 1.14 -14.15 -18.15
C ASN A 44 -0.25 -13.49 -18.06
N GLY A 45 -0.50 -12.75 -16.98
CA GLY A 45 -1.72 -11.98 -16.80
C GLY A 45 -1.52 -10.50 -17.15
N LYS A 46 -2.59 -9.83 -17.60
CA LYS A 46 -2.63 -8.38 -17.78
C LYS A 46 -3.55 -7.75 -16.75
N VAL A 47 -3.02 -6.90 -15.89
CA VAL A 47 -3.81 -6.18 -14.88
C VAL A 47 -4.82 -5.26 -15.58
N LYS A 48 -6.10 -5.39 -15.21
CA LYS A 48 -7.16 -4.44 -15.57
C LYS A 48 -7.37 -3.41 -14.48
N ARG A 49 -7.46 -3.85 -13.23
CA ARG A 49 -7.79 -3.00 -12.09
C ARG A 49 -7.16 -3.53 -10.80
N ILE A 50 -6.69 -2.62 -9.95
CA ILE A 50 -6.21 -2.91 -8.60
C ILE A 50 -6.95 -1.93 -7.68
N ASP A 51 -7.81 -2.46 -6.81
CA ASP A 51 -8.54 -1.68 -5.82
C ASP A 51 -8.00 -2.02 -4.43
N GLN A 52 -7.57 -1.01 -3.68
CA GLN A 52 -7.37 -1.18 -2.24
C GLN A 52 -8.76 -1.24 -1.59
N ILE A 53 -9.00 -2.28 -0.81
CA ILE A 53 -10.28 -2.52 -0.16
C ILE A 53 -10.13 -2.34 1.35
N ASP A 54 -11.20 -1.92 2.00
CA ASP A 54 -11.26 -1.95 3.45
C ASP A 54 -11.34 -3.38 3.96
N ARG A 55 -10.82 -3.57 5.18
CA ARG A 55 -10.80 -4.86 5.88
C ARG A 55 -12.19 -5.49 5.94
N THR A 56 -13.23 -4.69 6.19
CA THR A 56 -14.64 -5.13 6.27
C THR A 56 -15.17 -5.72 4.97
N HIS A 57 -14.59 -5.36 3.83
CA HIS A 57 -15.00 -5.83 2.50
C HIS A 57 -14.13 -6.97 1.96
N CYS A 58 -13.18 -7.46 2.77
CA CYS A 58 -12.32 -8.58 2.42
C CYS A 58 -12.86 -9.89 3.03
N PRO A 59 -13.19 -10.92 2.22
CA PRO A 59 -13.91 -12.11 2.67
C PRO A 59 -13.13 -12.98 3.67
N PHE A 60 -11.81 -12.86 3.71
CA PHE A 60 -10.92 -13.63 4.58
C PHE A 60 -10.19 -12.74 5.61
N SER A 61 -10.66 -11.50 5.82
CA SER A 61 -10.03 -10.57 6.76
C SER A 61 -10.01 -11.06 8.21
N SER A 62 -10.92 -11.99 8.56
CA SER A 62 -10.97 -12.64 9.87
C SER A 62 -9.75 -13.51 10.16
N GLU A 63 -9.01 -13.95 9.14
CA GLU A 63 -7.78 -14.75 9.31
C GLU A 63 -6.56 -13.90 9.74
N TYR A 64 -6.64 -12.57 9.66
CA TYR A 64 -5.51 -11.66 9.84
C TYR A 64 -5.65 -10.83 11.12
N GLN A 65 -5.52 -11.45 12.29
CA GLN A 65 -5.78 -10.80 13.59
C GLN A 65 -4.54 -10.44 14.41
N ASP A 66 -3.34 -10.67 13.88
CA ASP A 66 -2.11 -10.39 14.62
C ASP A 66 -2.01 -8.88 14.91
N PRO A 67 -1.99 -8.45 16.19
CA PRO A 67 -1.89 -7.05 16.55
C PRO A 67 -0.53 -6.43 16.21
N ASP A 68 0.52 -7.23 16.04
CA ASP A 68 1.87 -6.76 15.71
C ASP A 68 2.06 -6.51 14.20
N LEU A 69 1.06 -6.85 13.39
CA LEU A 69 1.07 -6.69 11.94
C LEU A 69 0.02 -5.68 11.46
N THR A 70 0.43 -4.84 10.52
CA THR A 70 -0.49 -4.00 9.74
C THR A 70 -0.82 -4.68 8.42
N TYR A 71 -2.11 -4.76 8.10
CA TYR A 71 -2.59 -5.40 6.88
C TYR A 71 -3.14 -4.40 5.88
N LYS A 72 -2.83 -4.58 4.60
CA LYS A 72 -3.50 -3.89 3.47
C LYS A 72 -4.05 -4.93 2.51
N PHE A 73 -5.32 -4.78 2.17
CA PHE A 73 -6.03 -5.72 1.32
C PHE A 73 -6.26 -5.09 -0.06
N TYR A 74 -6.14 -5.91 -1.10
CA TYR A 74 -6.34 -5.50 -2.48
C TYR A 74 -7.19 -6.52 -3.23
N LYS A 75 -8.07 -6.02 -4.09
CA LYS A 75 -8.77 -6.80 -5.11
C LYS A 75 -8.17 -6.49 -6.47
N VAL A 76 -7.69 -7.51 -7.16
CA VAL A 76 -6.98 -7.40 -8.43
C VAL A 76 -7.76 -8.12 -9.51
N SER A 77 -8.26 -7.36 -10.49
CA SER A 77 -8.87 -7.91 -11.70
C SER A 77 -7.82 -7.95 -12.80
N TYR A 78 -7.65 -9.11 -13.42
CA TYR A 78 -6.65 -9.33 -14.47
C TYR A 78 -7.16 -10.26 -15.56
N ASP A 79 -6.66 -10.10 -16.78
CA ASP A 79 -6.93 -11.01 -17.89
C ASP A 79 -5.84 -12.04 -17.99
N LYS A 80 -6.23 -13.31 -18.14
CA LYS A 80 -5.32 -14.42 -18.43
C LYS A 80 -6.01 -15.36 -19.41
N HIS A 81 -5.36 -15.65 -20.54
CA HIS A 81 -5.91 -16.48 -21.62
C HIS A 81 -7.33 -16.06 -22.07
N ASN A 82 -7.54 -14.75 -22.30
CA ASN A 82 -8.84 -14.15 -22.64
C ASN A 82 -9.97 -14.35 -21.62
N GLN A 83 -9.65 -14.80 -20.40
CA GLN A 83 -10.60 -14.87 -19.29
C GLN A 83 -10.27 -13.81 -18.25
N SER A 84 -11.29 -13.07 -17.82
CA SER A 84 -11.19 -12.13 -16.72
C SER A 84 -11.21 -12.90 -15.41
N LYS A 85 -10.15 -12.79 -14.63
CA LYS A 85 -9.99 -13.40 -13.32
C LYS A 85 -9.88 -12.35 -12.22
N VAL A 86 -10.22 -12.74 -11.00
CA VAL A 86 -10.10 -11.91 -9.80
C VAL A 86 -9.22 -12.63 -8.80
N CYS A 87 -8.18 -11.95 -8.34
CA CYS A 87 -7.30 -12.39 -7.26
C CYS A 87 -7.40 -11.37 -6.12
N TRP A 88 -7.22 -11.85 -4.90
CA TRP A 88 -7.08 -11.00 -3.73
C TRP A 88 -5.66 -11.07 -3.21
N VAL A 89 -5.18 -9.92 -2.75
CA VAL A 89 -3.80 -9.77 -2.34
C VAL A 89 -3.78 -9.10 -0.98
N THR A 90 -3.06 -9.68 -0.03
CA THR A 90 -2.84 -9.09 1.29
C THR A 90 -1.37 -8.78 1.44
N LEU A 91 -1.09 -7.53 1.80
CA LEU A 91 0.23 -7.06 2.21
C LEU A 91 0.27 -7.06 3.74
N LEU A 92 1.16 -7.85 4.30
CA LEU A 92 1.45 -7.95 5.72
C LEU A 92 2.69 -7.08 5.99
N MET A 93 2.60 -6.19 6.97
CA MET A 93 3.67 -5.27 7.33
C MET A 93 3.96 -5.37 8.82
N SER A 94 5.16 -5.78 9.18
CA SER A 94 5.63 -5.71 10.57
C SER A 94 6.19 -4.31 10.83
N GLN A 95 5.64 -3.59 11.81
CA GLN A 95 6.22 -2.35 12.31
C GLN A 95 7.10 -2.69 13.51
N ARG A 96 8.43 -2.53 13.39
CA ARG A 96 9.29 -2.56 14.58
C ARG A 96 9.02 -1.31 15.42
N SER A 97 8.78 -1.50 16.72
CA SER A 97 8.30 -0.49 17.66
C SER A 97 9.25 0.72 17.82
N TYR A 98 10.54 0.59 17.47
CA TYR A 98 11.53 1.66 17.53
C TYR A 98 12.56 1.56 16.39
N GLY A 99 12.48 2.46 15.42
CA GLY A 99 13.46 2.60 14.33
C GLY A 99 12.89 3.41 13.16
N PRO A 100 13.74 4.05 12.32
CA PRO A 100 13.26 4.69 11.09
C PRO A 100 12.50 3.66 10.27
N SER A 101 11.40 4.08 9.65
CA SER A 101 10.39 3.26 8.95
C SER A 101 10.90 2.40 7.76
N SER A 102 12.21 2.16 7.67
CA SER A 102 12.93 1.52 6.58
C SER A 102 13.12 0.00 6.72
N ALA A 103 12.78 -0.61 7.86
CA ALA A 103 12.81 -2.07 8.04
C ALA A 103 11.41 -2.66 8.27
N ILE A 104 10.44 -2.23 7.45
CA ILE A 104 9.14 -2.92 7.39
C ILE A 104 9.39 -4.23 6.63
N GLN A 105 9.38 -5.35 7.33
CA GLN A 105 9.29 -6.64 6.67
C GLN A 105 7.92 -6.71 6.00
N THR A 106 7.91 -6.94 4.69
CA THR A 106 6.70 -6.97 3.88
C THR A 106 6.52 -8.35 3.26
N ASP A 107 5.40 -9.00 3.56
CA ASP A 107 5.03 -10.28 2.98
C ASP A 107 3.73 -10.14 2.19
N TRP A 108 3.65 -10.85 1.06
CA TRP A 108 2.51 -10.78 0.14
C TRP A 108 1.83 -12.12 0.03
N VAL A 109 0.57 -12.18 0.46
CA VAL A 109 -0.28 -13.39 0.34
C VAL A 109 -1.25 -13.22 -0.82
N TRP A 110 -1.22 -14.18 -1.73
CA TRP A 110 -2.01 -14.20 -2.97
C TRP A 110 -3.11 -15.25 -2.85
N ARG A 111 -4.37 -14.87 -3.08
CA ARG A 111 -5.50 -15.78 -3.06
C ARG A 111 -6.34 -15.64 -4.31
N ASP A 112 -6.38 -16.69 -5.11
CA ASP A 112 -7.38 -16.83 -6.16
C ASP A 112 -8.66 -17.36 -5.52
N LEU A 113 -9.77 -16.63 -5.66
CA LEU A 113 -11.08 -17.24 -5.46
C LEU A 113 -11.39 -17.96 -6.77
N ALA A 114 -11.20 -19.28 -6.75
CA ALA A 114 -11.54 -20.17 -7.87
C ALA A 114 -13.01 -20.02 -8.29
#